data_AF-A0A1G7SVZ8-F1
#
_entry.id   AF-A0A1G7SVZ8-F1
#
_cell.length_a   1.000
_cell.length_b   1.000
_cell.length_c   1.000
_cell.angle_alpha   90.00
_cell.angle_beta   90.00
_cell.angle_gamma   90.00
#
_symmetry.space_group_name_H-M   'P 1'
#
loop_
_entity.id
_entity.type
_entity.pdbx_description
1 polymer ?
#
loop_
_entity_poly.entity_id
_entity_poly.type
_entity_poly.pdbx_seq_one_letter_code
_entity_poly.pdbx_strand_id
1 'polypeptide(L)'
;MSKPNIAAVPLRAIITMVIAAAALAGTAAVILHQRTTATAEASLADLAAAAPANAGSDPSGVDILLGLARDASREGRLIAPQGNNAYEYYLSVLQLEANNATAQDALRETLPFASREIERQINRRELEDARREIALLRDYDPTNYTLIILGAKLDAQQQVITAEDEARAEQIRRRNG
;
A
#
# COMPACT_ATOMS: atom_id res chain seq x y z
N MET A 1 19.99 57.07 28.61
CA MET A 1 18.60 57.55 28.43
C MET A 1 18.26 57.36 26.95
N SER A 2 17.30 56.57 26.47
CA SER A 2 16.11 55.97 27.06
C SER A 2 15.68 54.74 26.23
N LYS A 3 15.22 53.69 26.91
CA LYS A 3 14.13 52.77 26.48
C LYS A 3 12.95 53.04 27.45
N PRO A 4 11.68 52.58 27.28
CA PRO A 4 11.08 51.63 26.31
C PRO A 4 9.64 52.02 25.83
N ASN A 5 8.95 51.09 25.13
CA ASN A 5 7.49 50.71 25.18
C ASN A 5 6.97 50.36 23.77
N ILE A 6 6.89 49.10 23.32
CA ILE A 6 5.89 48.00 23.54
C ILE A 6 4.46 48.33 23.07
N ALA A 7 3.99 47.65 22.00
CA ALA A 7 2.65 47.08 21.78
C ALA A 7 2.61 46.38 20.39
N ALA A 8 2.60 45.04 20.29
CA ALA A 8 1.45 44.11 20.30
C ALA A 8 0.82 43.88 18.90
N VAL A 9 0.88 42.61 18.44
CA VAL A 9 0.22 42.07 17.22
C VAL A 9 -1.10 41.38 17.65
N PRO A 10 -2.16 41.36 16.81
CA PRO A 10 -2.67 40.04 16.35
C PRO A 10 -3.32 39.98 14.95
N LEU A 11 -2.94 38.94 14.19
CA LEU A 11 -3.78 37.89 13.57
C LEU A 11 -5.23 38.26 13.16
N ARG A 12 -5.54 38.31 11.85
CA ARG A 12 -6.82 37.93 11.17
C ARG A 12 -6.96 38.58 9.78
N ALA A 13 -6.43 37.95 8.74
CA ALA A 13 -6.97 38.05 7.36
C ALA A 13 -6.20 37.10 6.43
N ILE A 14 -6.36 35.81 6.65
CA ILE A 14 -6.28 34.79 5.60
C ILE A 14 -7.55 34.98 4.74
N ILE A 15 -7.49 34.65 3.45
CA ILE A 15 -8.61 34.55 2.48
C ILE A 15 -8.84 35.85 1.67
N THR A 16 -8.26 35.94 0.46
CA THR A 16 -8.80 36.66 -0.73
C THR A 16 -7.90 36.65 -1.98
N MET A 17 -6.75 35.94 -2.03
CA MET A 17 -5.94 35.91 -3.26
C MET A 17 -6.22 34.65 -4.10
N VAL A 18 -7.44 34.58 -4.63
CA VAL A 18 -7.79 33.69 -5.75
C VAL A 18 -8.26 34.59 -6.90
N ILE A 19 -7.91 34.21 -8.13
CA ILE A 19 -8.53 34.62 -9.40
C ILE A 19 -8.11 36.00 -9.96
N ALA A 20 -7.01 36.05 -10.72
CA ALA A 20 -6.88 36.90 -11.93
C ALA A 20 -5.53 36.68 -12.63
N ALA A 21 -5.40 35.61 -13.42
CA ALA A 21 -4.34 35.53 -14.44
C ALA A 21 -4.76 34.55 -15.54
N ALA A 22 -5.64 35.01 -16.42
CA ALA A 22 -6.02 34.31 -17.64
C ALA A 22 -5.82 35.22 -18.85
N ALA A 23 -5.34 34.58 -19.93
CA ALA A 23 -5.29 35.01 -21.33
C ALA A 23 -4.10 35.90 -21.78
N LEU A 24 -3.15 35.27 -22.51
CA LEU A 24 -2.74 35.62 -23.89
C LEU A 24 -1.37 34.98 -24.24
N ALA A 25 -1.35 33.78 -24.86
CA ALA A 25 -0.22 33.30 -25.67
C ALA A 25 -0.56 31.96 -26.37
N GLY A 26 -1.54 31.96 -27.26
CA GLY A 26 -1.78 30.85 -28.19
C GLY A 26 -1.79 31.40 -29.61
N THR A 27 -0.88 30.93 -30.49
CA THR A 27 -1.08 30.77 -31.95
C THR A 27 0.19 30.40 -32.76
N ALA A 28 1.41 30.43 -32.23
CA ALA A 28 2.60 30.20 -33.07
C ALA A 28 3.19 28.76 -33.07
N ALA A 29 2.81 27.88 -32.14
CA ALA A 29 3.46 26.56 -31.98
C ALA A 29 2.80 25.40 -32.75
N VAL A 30 1.65 25.62 -33.40
CA VAL A 30 0.80 24.52 -33.94
C VAL A 30 1.07 24.22 -35.43
N ILE A 31 1.73 25.10 -36.18
CA ILE A 31 1.80 25.00 -37.64
C ILE A 31 3.02 24.23 -38.17
N LEU A 32 4.05 23.96 -37.35
CA LEU A 32 5.27 23.25 -37.82
C LEU A 32 5.37 21.78 -37.38
N HIS A 33 4.52 21.27 -36.49
CA HIS A 33 4.52 19.85 -36.11
C HIS A 33 3.69 18.94 -37.03
N GLN A 34 2.93 19.51 -37.98
CA GLN A 34 2.05 18.75 -38.89
C GLN A 34 2.73 18.32 -40.20
N ARG A 35 4.05 18.49 -40.35
CA ARG A 35 4.78 18.14 -41.59
C ARG A 35 5.67 16.90 -41.50
N THR A 36 5.66 16.16 -40.39
CA THR A 36 6.32 14.86 -40.28
C THR A 36 5.35 13.67 -40.46
N THR A 37 4.06 13.90 -40.65
CA THR A 37 3.03 12.87 -40.84
C THR A 37 2.87 12.45 -42.30
N ALA A 38 3.95 12.02 -42.96
CA ALA A 38 3.87 11.49 -44.33
C ALA A 38 4.73 10.23 -44.57
N THR A 39 5.29 9.61 -43.52
CA THR A 39 6.06 8.37 -43.66
C THR A 39 5.75 7.37 -42.53
N ALA A 40 4.47 7.18 -42.21
CA ALA A 40 4.04 6.21 -41.19
C ALA A 40 2.73 5.48 -41.54
N GLU A 41 2.31 5.48 -42.81
CA GLU A 41 1.06 4.83 -43.24
C GLU A 41 1.26 3.38 -43.71
N ALA A 42 2.49 2.86 -43.77
CA ALA A 42 2.77 1.50 -44.25
C ALA A 42 3.10 0.47 -43.15
N SER A 43 3.02 0.84 -41.85
CA SER A 43 3.41 -0.03 -40.72
C SER A 43 2.29 -0.33 -39.72
N LEU A 44 1.04 0.10 -39.98
CA LEU A 44 -0.08 -0.06 -39.05
C LEU A 44 -1.09 -1.14 -39.45
N ALA A 45 -0.91 -1.81 -40.59
CA ALA A 45 -1.80 -2.88 -41.03
C ALA A 45 -1.56 -4.23 -40.32
N ASP A 46 -0.39 -4.42 -39.68
CA ASP A 46 -0.03 -5.69 -39.02
C ASP A 46 -0.08 -5.62 -37.47
N LEU A 47 -0.52 -4.49 -36.91
CA LEU A 47 -0.76 -4.32 -35.47
C LEU A 47 -2.26 -4.24 -35.12
N ALA A 48 -3.12 -4.64 -36.06
CA ALA A 48 -4.58 -4.61 -35.92
C ALA A 48 -5.21 -6.00 -35.69
N ALA A 49 -4.42 -7.02 -35.31
CA ALA A 49 -4.88 -8.40 -35.12
C ALA A 49 -4.68 -8.96 -33.69
N ALA A 50 -4.43 -8.13 -32.68
CA ALA A 50 -4.31 -8.60 -31.29
C ALA A 50 -4.89 -7.62 -30.25
N ALA A 51 -6.11 -7.13 -30.48
CA ALA A 51 -6.91 -6.53 -29.42
C ALA A 51 -8.03 -7.53 -29.05
N PRO A 52 -8.05 -8.12 -27.84
CA PRO A 52 -9.24 -8.84 -27.41
C PRO A 52 -10.38 -7.82 -27.31
N ALA A 53 -11.42 -8.06 -28.08
CA ALA A 53 -12.68 -7.35 -27.99
C ALA A 53 -13.31 -7.63 -26.61
N ASN A 54 -13.09 -6.75 -25.65
CA ASN A 54 -13.99 -6.63 -24.49
C ASN A 54 -14.86 -5.39 -24.70
N ALA A 55 -15.87 -5.58 -25.53
CA ALA A 55 -16.96 -4.64 -25.65
C ALA A 55 -17.80 -4.68 -24.37
N GLY A 56 -17.77 -3.60 -23.59
CA GLY A 56 -18.94 -3.08 -22.87
C GLY A 56 -19.55 -3.87 -21.72
N SER A 57 -18.74 -4.39 -20.79
CA SER A 57 -19.23 -4.81 -19.48
C SER A 57 -18.52 -3.99 -18.41
N ASP A 58 -19.27 -3.24 -17.59
CA ASP A 58 -18.73 -2.69 -16.35
C ASP A 58 -18.19 -3.86 -15.52
N PRO A 59 -16.92 -3.84 -15.09
CA PRO A 59 -16.35 -4.95 -14.34
C PRO A 59 -17.13 -5.14 -13.03
N SER A 60 -17.44 -6.39 -12.69
CA SER A 60 -18.09 -6.67 -11.41
C SER A 60 -17.18 -6.25 -10.25
N GLY A 61 -17.74 -6.01 -9.07
CA GLY A 61 -16.94 -5.70 -7.88
C GLY A 61 -15.87 -6.77 -7.58
N VAL A 62 -16.19 -8.03 -7.87
CA VAL A 62 -15.25 -9.16 -7.76
C VAL A 62 -14.11 -9.04 -8.78
N ASP A 63 -14.42 -8.70 -10.03
CA ASP A 63 -13.39 -8.53 -11.08
C ASP A 63 -12.43 -7.38 -10.74
N ILE A 64 -12.96 -6.28 -10.20
CA ILE A 64 -12.16 -5.13 -9.74
C ILE A 64 -11.21 -5.57 -8.61
N LEU A 65 -11.73 -6.26 -7.59
CA LEU A 65 -10.92 -6.73 -6.46
C LEU A 65 -9.86 -7.74 -6.90
N LEU A 66 -10.19 -8.68 -7.80
CA LEU A 66 -9.21 -9.61 -8.37
C LEU A 66 -8.13 -8.88 -9.19
N GLY A 67 -8.50 -7.81 -9.89
CA GLY A 67 -7.56 -6.91 -10.56
C GLY A 67 -6.58 -6.28 -9.58
N LEU A 68 -7.10 -5.60 -8.55
CA LEU A 68 -6.30 -4.96 -7.49
C LEU A 68 -5.38 -5.95 -6.78
N ALA A 69 -5.89 -7.16 -6.46
CA ALA A 69 -5.10 -8.20 -5.81
C ALA A 69 -3.92 -8.67 -6.68
N ARG A 70 -4.16 -8.84 -7.99
CA ARG A 70 -3.12 -9.20 -8.96
C ARG A 70 -2.06 -8.10 -9.10
N ASP A 71 -2.48 -6.84 -9.14
CA ASP A 71 -1.56 -5.70 -9.23
C ASP A 71 -0.71 -5.59 -7.97
N ALA A 72 -1.34 -5.63 -6.79
CA ALA A 72 -0.62 -5.67 -5.51
C ALA A 72 0.37 -6.84 -5.43
N SER A 73 0.00 -8.02 -5.92
CA SER A 73 0.89 -9.19 -5.95
C SER A 73 2.10 -8.98 -6.87
N ARG A 74 1.89 -8.42 -8.07
CA ARG A 74 2.98 -8.11 -9.02
C ARG A 74 3.95 -7.09 -8.46
N GLU A 75 3.44 -6.15 -7.67
CA GLU A 75 4.23 -5.11 -7.00
C GLU A 75 4.85 -5.58 -5.68
N GLY A 76 4.69 -6.87 -5.31
CA GLY A 76 5.26 -7.45 -4.09
C GLY A 76 4.54 -7.07 -2.80
N ARG A 77 3.42 -6.36 -2.88
CA ARG A 77 2.57 -6.00 -1.74
C ARG A 77 1.66 -7.15 -1.36
N LEU A 78 2.24 -8.25 -0.85
CA LEU A 78 1.45 -9.43 -0.45
C LEU A 78 0.60 -9.14 0.79
N ILE A 79 1.23 -8.69 1.87
CA ILE A 79 0.64 -8.52 3.21
C ILE A 79 0.85 -7.12 3.80
N ALA A 80 1.62 -6.29 3.09
CA ALA A 80 1.96 -4.94 3.48
C ALA A 80 1.96 -4.03 2.25
N PRO A 81 1.65 -2.74 2.39
CA PRO A 81 1.16 -2.06 3.61
C PRO A 81 -0.30 -2.43 3.91
N GLN A 82 -0.77 -2.06 5.11
CA GLN A 82 -2.18 -2.23 5.49
C GLN A 82 -3.11 -1.46 4.55
N GLY A 83 -4.27 -2.03 4.21
CA GLY A 83 -5.28 -1.37 3.38
C GLY A 83 -4.99 -1.40 1.88
N ASN A 84 -3.80 -1.85 1.47
CA ASN A 84 -3.39 -1.89 0.06
C ASN A 84 -2.41 -3.04 -0.19
N ASN A 85 -2.86 -4.26 0.05
CA ASN A 85 -2.11 -5.48 -0.20
C ASN A 85 -2.99 -6.57 -0.80
N ALA A 86 -2.34 -7.55 -1.44
CA ALA A 86 -3.02 -8.61 -2.18
C ALA A 86 -3.92 -9.47 -1.28
N TYR A 87 -3.49 -9.80 -0.06
CA TYR A 87 -4.27 -10.62 0.86
C TYR A 87 -5.59 -9.96 1.23
N GLU A 88 -5.60 -8.68 1.57
CA GLU A 88 -6.82 -7.95 1.89
C GLU A 88 -7.81 -7.90 0.71
N TYR A 89 -7.31 -7.73 -0.52
CA TYR A 89 -8.16 -7.78 -1.72
C TYR A 89 -8.72 -9.19 -1.98
N TYR A 90 -7.90 -10.24 -1.88
CA TYR A 90 -8.38 -11.62 -2.05
C TYR A 90 -9.37 -12.04 -0.96
N LEU A 91 -9.13 -11.66 0.30
CA LEU A 91 -10.08 -11.89 1.39
C LEU A 91 -11.40 -11.15 1.15
N SER A 92 -11.35 -9.94 0.60
CA SER A 92 -12.55 -9.20 0.19
C SER A 92 -13.31 -9.92 -0.92
N VAL A 93 -12.61 -10.55 -1.88
CA VAL A 93 -13.25 -11.43 -2.89
C VAL A 93 -13.94 -12.60 -2.21
N LEU A 94 -13.30 -13.27 -1.25
CA LEU A 94 -13.90 -14.41 -0.54
C LEU A 94 -15.11 -14.03 0.33
N GLN A 95 -15.18 -12.78 0.81
CA GLN A 95 -16.38 -12.29 1.50
C GLN A 95 -17.59 -12.16 0.54
N LEU A 96 -17.35 -11.82 -0.73
CA LEU A 96 -18.38 -11.73 -1.76
C LEU A 96 -18.71 -13.11 -2.37
N GLU A 97 -17.67 -13.90 -2.61
CA GLU A 97 -17.73 -15.22 -3.24
C GLU A 97 -16.85 -16.21 -2.48
N ALA A 98 -17.41 -16.85 -1.45
CA ALA A 98 -16.68 -17.77 -0.57
C ALA A 98 -15.93 -18.90 -1.31
N ASN A 99 -16.41 -19.31 -2.47
CA ASN A 99 -15.85 -20.40 -3.28
C ASN A 99 -15.09 -19.90 -4.53
N ASN A 100 -14.65 -18.63 -4.56
CA ASN A 100 -13.87 -18.11 -5.68
C ASN A 100 -12.51 -18.80 -5.76
N ALA A 101 -12.36 -19.74 -6.71
CA ALA A 101 -11.17 -20.56 -6.86
C ALA A 101 -9.90 -19.71 -7.08
N THR A 102 -9.99 -18.62 -7.85
CA THR A 102 -8.85 -17.73 -8.12
C THR A 102 -8.29 -17.11 -6.83
N ALA A 103 -9.16 -16.61 -5.95
CA ALA A 103 -8.72 -16.03 -4.68
C ALA A 103 -8.18 -17.10 -3.72
N GLN A 104 -8.85 -18.26 -3.62
CA GLN A 104 -8.40 -19.37 -2.76
C GLN A 104 -7.03 -19.91 -3.20
N ASP A 105 -6.82 -20.10 -4.51
CA ASP A 105 -5.55 -20.59 -5.04
C ASP A 105 -4.42 -19.59 -4.84
N ALA A 106 -4.68 -18.30 -5.10
CA ALA A 106 -3.68 -17.25 -4.87
C ALA A 106 -3.24 -17.21 -3.41
N LEU A 107 -4.19 -17.17 -2.46
CA LEU A 107 -3.90 -17.13 -1.03
C LEU A 107 -3.11 -18.36 -0.56
N ARG A 108 -3.46 -19.56 -1.06
CA ARG A 108 -2.75 -20.81 -0.78
C ARG A 108 -1.34 -20.80 -1.32
N GLU A 109 -1.16 -20.38 -2.56
CA GLU A 109 0.13 -20.38 -3.26
C GLU A 109 1.10 -19.36 -2.67
N THR A 110 0.61 -18.19 -2.28
CA THR A 110 1.47 -17.10 -1.76
C THR A 110 1.78 -17.22 -0.27
N LEU A 111 1.06 -18.08 0.49
CA LEU A 111 1.22 -18.19 1.94
C LEU A 111 2.66 -18.47 2.39
N PRO A 112 3.43 -19.38 1.75
CA PRO A 112 4.83 -19.59 2.13
C PRO A 112 5.71 -18.35 1.92
N PHE A 113 5.39 -17.50 0.96
CA PHE A 113 6.15 -16.26 0.70
C PHE A 113 5.84 -15.19 1.73
N ALA A 114 4.56 -14.99 2.02
CA ALA A 114 4.08 -14.07 3.05
C ALA A 114 4.61 -14.47 4.44
N SER A 115 4.54 -15.76 4.78
CA SER A 115 5.07 -16.31 6.03
C SER A 115 6.57 -16.04 6.22
N ARG A 116 7.36 -16.12 5.14
CA ARG A 116 8.80 -15.78 5.19
C ARG A 116 9.05 -14.28 5.39
N GLU A 117 8.20 -13.39 4.88
CA GLU A 117 8.33 -11.96 5.17
C GLU A 117 8.02 -11.68 6.64
N ILE A 118 6.90 -12.21 7.17
CA ILE A 118 6.56 -12.11 8.59
C ILE A 118 7.72 -12.63 9.45
N GLU A 119 8.31 -13.76 9.08
CA GLU A 119 9.46 -14.29 9.82
C GLU A 119 10.65 -13.32 9.83
N ARG A 120 10.95 -12.68 8.70
CA ARG A 120 11.99 -11.63 8.63
C ARG A 120 11.64 -10.45 9.53
N GLN A 121 10.39 -9.98 9.52
CA GLN A 121 9.94 -8.89 10.38
C GLN A 121 10.13 -9.23 11.86
N ILE A 122 9.74 -10.43 12.28
CA ILE A 122 9.98 -10.91 13.66
C ILE A 122 11.47 -10.90 14.00
N ASN A 123 12.33 -11.38 13.09
CA ASN A 123 13.78 -11.36 13.28
C ASN A 123 14.36 -9.93 13.35
N ARG A 124 13.74 -8.97 12.65
CA ARG A 124 14.10 -7.54 12.69
C ARG A 124 13.50 -6.78 13.87
N ARG A 125 12.76 -7.46 14.76
CA ARG A 125 11.99 -6.87 15.87
C ARG A 125 10.89 -5.90 15.42
N GLU A 126 10.39 -6.05 14.19
CA GLU A 126 9.22 -5.35 13.65
C GLU A 126 7.93 -6.04 14.11
N LEU A 127 7.72 -6.11 15.43
CA LEU A 127 6.74 -7.04 16.02
C LEU A 127 5.28 -6.62 15.80
N GLU A 128 5.00 -5.32 15.72
CA GLU A 128 3.64 -4.81 15.50
C GLU A 128 3.14 -5.14 14.09
N ASP A 129 3.97 -4.97 13.08
CA ASP A 129 3.64 -5.34 11.70
C ASP A 129 3.48 -6.86 11.56
N ALA A 130 4.42 -7.64 12.13
CA ALA A 130 4.32 -9.09 12.13
C ALA A 130 3.03 -9.58 12.81
N ARG A 131 2.62 -8.96 13.93
CA ARG A 131 1.37 -9.31 14.64
C ARG A 131 0.15 -9.13 13.74
N ARG A 132 0.05 -7.97 13.09
CA ARG A 132 -1.06 -7.62 12.19
C ARG A 132 -1.10 -8.55 10.98
N GLU A 133 0.05 -8.83 10.39
CA GLU A 133 0.15 -9.68 9.20
C GLU A 133 -0.13 -11.16 9.50
N ILE A 134 0.26 -11.67 10.67
CA ILE A 134 -0.13 -13.01 11.12
C ILE A 134 -1.65 -13.09 11.27
N ALA A 135 -2.28 -12.08 11.85
CA ALA A 135 -3.74 -12.03 11.99
C ALA A 135 -4.41 -12.08 10.60
N LEU A 136 -3.94 -11.25 9.66
CA LEU A 136 -4.43 -11.24 8.27
C LEU A 136 -4.34 -12.62 7.60
N LEU A 137 -3.24 -13.34 7.79
CA LEU A 137 -3.09 -14.69 7.21
C LEU A 137 -3.98 -15.73 7.91
N ARG A 138 -4.27 -15.56 9.20
CA ARG A 138 -5.16 -16.44 9.96
C ARG A 138 -6.63 -16.26 9.59
N ASP A 139 -7.02 -15.11 9.04
CA ASP A 139 -8.36 -14.91 8.49
C ASP A 139 -8.65 -15.83 7.29
N TYR A 140 -7.59 -16.27 6.59
CA TYR A 140 -7.68 -17.28 5.53
C TYR A 140 -7.58 -18.72 6.07
N ASP A 141 -6.51 -19.04 6.81
CA ASP A 141 -6.27 -20.39 7.35
C ASP A 141 -5.77 -20.31 8.80
N PRO A 142 -6.69 -20.33 9.79
CA PRO A 142 -6.31 -20.22 11.21
C PRO A 142 -5.62 -21.49 11.72
N THR A 143 -5.76 -22.61 11.01
CA THR A 143 -5.18 -23.91 11.40
C THR A 143 -3.81 -24.17 10.79
N ASN A 144 -3.30 -23.21 10.01
CA ASN A 144 -2.00 -23.34 9.35
C ASN A 144 -0.87 -23.49 10.37
N TYR A 145 -0.15 -24.60 10.31
CA TYR A 145 0.93 -24.89 11.26
C TYR A 145 2.05 -23.85 11.23
N THR A 146 2.36 -23.28 10.06
CA THR A 146 3.38 -22.21 9.95
C THR A 146 2.94 -20.95 10.72
N LEU A 147 1.67 -20.58 10.65
CA LEU A 147 1.14 -19.41 11.38
C LEU A 147 1.07 -19.63 12.89
N ILE A 148 0.92 -20.89 13.33
CA ILE A 148 1.03 -21.25 14.75
C ILE A 148 2.46 -21.02 15.24
N ILE A 149 3.46 -21.51 14.49
CA ILE A 149 4.88 -21.32 14.82
C ILE A 149 5.26 -19.84 14.82
N LEU A 150 4.83 -19.07 13.80
CA LEU A 150 5.13 -17.64 13.72
C LEU A 150 4.51 -16.87 14.90
N GLY A 151 3.31 -17.23 15.33
CA GLY A 151 2.69 -16.68 16.54
C GLY A 151 3.53 -16.95 17.80
N ALA A 152 3.94 -18.19 18.02
CA ALA A 152 4.79 -18.53 19.15
C ALA A 152 6.14 -17.80 19.13
N LYS A 153 6.74 -17.64 17.94
CA LYS A 153 8.00 -16.90 17.74
C LYS A 153 7.82 -15.41 18.06
N LEU A 154 6.72 -14.80 17.60
CA LEU A 154 6.37 -13.41 17.89
C LEU A 154 6.21 -13.19 19.40
N ASP A 155 5.48 -14.07 20.08
CA ASP A 155 5.24 -13.96 21.53
C ASP A 155 6.56 -14.07 22.32
N ALA A 156 7.45 -14.98 21.93
CA ALA A 156 8.77 -15.10 22.54
C ALA A 156 9.61 -13.82 22.35
N GLN A 157 9.62 -13.23 21.16
CA GLN A 157 10.34 -11.96 20.91
C GLN A 157 9.73 -10.80 21.71
N GLN A 158 8.40 -10.75 21.85
CA GLN A 158 7.74 -9.72 22.64
C GLN A 158 8.16 -9.78 24.11
N GLN A 159 8.24 -10.98 24.70
CA GLN A 159 8.67 -11.15 26.08
C GLN A 159 10.11 -10.65 26.30
N VAL A 160 11.01 -10.89 25.34
CA VAL A 160 12.39 -10.40 25.41
C VAL A 160 12.44 -8.88 25.44
N ILE A 161 11.71 -8.20 24.54
CA ILE A 161 11.68 -6.73 24.50
C ILE A 161 11.12 -6.16 25.80
N THR A 162 10.00 -6.72 26.30
CA THR A 162 9.40 -6.27 27.56
C THR A 162 10.39 -6.41 28.73
N ALA A 163 11.09 -7.54 28.84
CA ALA A 163 12.09 -7.75 29.88
C ALA A 163 13.30 -6.79 29.77
N GLU A 164 13.76 -6.49 28.55
CA GLU A 164 14.82 -5.50 28.30
C GLU A 164 14.41 -4.09 28.77
N ASP A 165 13.16 -3.68 28.47
CA ASP A 165 12.63 -2.38 28.84
C ASP A 165 12.44 -2.24 30.36
N GLU A 166 11.93 -3.29 31.02
CA GLU A 166 11.81 -3.35 32.48
C GLU A 166 13.17 -3.23 33.16
N ALA A 167 14.16 -4.00 32.71
CA ALA A 167 15.52 -3.95 33.25
C ALA A 167 16.15 -2.56 33.07
N ARG A 168 15.92 -1.93 31.91
CA ARG A 168 16.39 -0.55 31.65
C ARG A 168 15.72 0.45 32.59
N ALA A 169 14.41 0.32 32.83
CA ALA A 169 13.68 1.18 33.75
C ALA A 169 14.18 1.05 35.19
N GLU A 170 14.45 -0.17 35.65
CA GLU A 170 15.02 -0.42 36.98
C GLU A 170 16.42 0.19 37.15
N GLN A 171 17.28 0.06 36.14
CA GLN A 171 18.62 0.66 36.16
C GLN A 171 18.54 2.18 36.28
N ILE A 172 17.62 2.83 35.54
CA ILE A 172 17.40 4.27 35.64
C ILE A 172 16.91 4.65 37.05
N ARG A 173 15.99 3.88 37.64
CA ARG A 173 15.51 4.11 39.01
C ARG A 173 16.63 4.00 40.04
N ARG A 174 17.47 2.97 39.94
CA ARG A 174 18.63 2.78 40.85
C ARG A 174 19.70 3.85 40.71
N ARG A 175 19.85 4.45 39.53
CA ARG A 175 20.81 5.54 39.29
C ARG A 175 20.32 6.89 39.84
N ASN A 176 19.01 7.10 39.86
CA ASN A 176 18.40 8.39 40.20
C ASN A 176 17.83 8.45 41.63
N GLY A 177 17.87 7.35 42.39
CA GLY A 177 17.51 7.28 43.81
C GLY A 177 18.75 7.14 44.67
#